data_AF-A0A927XTT6-F1
#
_entry.id   AF-A0A927XTT6-F1
#
_cell.length_a   1.000
_cell.length_b   1.000
_cell.length_c   1.000
_cell.angle_alpha   90.00
_cell.angle_beta   90.00
_cell.angle_gamma   90.00
#
_symmetry.space_group_name_H-M   'P 1'
#
loop_
_entity.id
_entity.type
_entity.pdbx_description
1 polymer ?
#
loop_
_entity_poly.entity_id
_entity_poly.type
_entity_poly.pdbx_seq_one_letter_code
_entity_poly.pdbx_strand_id
1 'polypeptide(L)'
;MKTLVYYQNGVKVEEYSDKLIVMSDSVKIIFDQKGKIVSVETNQMDDEMLKLGEAMNNVVAKETMSNVEIAITKFIQNMGIPSNLLGYRYIRTAVLLAYEDEEYLRYIVKKLYVEVAKIHNTTSSKVERAIRTAVEAAWKNGNTRYLNKMFRYTINPEKGVPTNSQFLSMLVDKIKQRQIV
;
A
#
# COMPACT_ATOMS: atom_id res chain seq x y z
N MET A 1 -21.17 15.45 -8.08
CA MET A 1 -21.87 16.27 -9.11
C MET A 1 -21.05 16.21 -10.39
N LYS A 2 -21.67 16.32 -11.57
CA LYS A 2 -20.94 16.39 -12.85
C LYS A 2 -20.31 17.78 -12.99
N THR A 3 -19.00 17.84 -13.19
CA THR A 3 -18.23 19.08 -13.10
C THR A 3 -17.84 19.61 -14.48
N LEU A 4 -17.47 18.72 -15.41
CA LEU A 4 -17.02 19.11 -16.75
C LEU A 4 -17.37 18.03 -17.79
N VAL A 5 -17.65 18.45 -19.03
CA VAL A 5 -17.80 17.57 -20.18
C VAL A 5 -17.03 18.15 -21.36
N TYR A 6 -16.16 17.36 -21.96
CA TYR A 6 -15.37 17.78 -23.11
C TYR A 6 -15.06 16.60 -24.03
N TYR A 7 -14.50 16.90 -25.20
CA TYR A 7 -14.03 15.89 -26.15
C TYR A 7 -12.52 16.03 -26.32
N GLN A 8 -11.80 14.90 -26.32
CA GLN A 8 -10.36 14.86 -26.56
C GLN A 8 -10.04 13.72 -27.52
N ASN A 9 -9.38 14.05 -28.64
CA ASN A 9 -9.07 13.10 -29.71
C ASN A 9 -10.29 12.28 -30.20
N GLY A 10 -11.48 12.91 -30.26
CA GLY A 10 -12.72 12.27 -30.70
C GLY A 10 -13.44 11.45 -29.63
N VAL A 11 -12.92 11.37 -28.41
CA VAL A 11 -13.51 10.62 -27.30
C VAL A 11 -14.15 11.58 -26.30
N LYS A 12 -15.35 11.25 -25.80
CA LYS A 12 -16.09 12.07 -24.83
C LYS A 12 -15.55 11.81 -23.43
N VAL A 13 -15.29 12.87 -22.67
CA VAL A 13 -14.84 12.80 -21.28
C VAL A 13 -15.84 13.52 -20.39
N GLU A 14 -16.24 12.89 -19.29
CA GLU A 14 -17.08 13.46 -18.24
C GLU A 14 -16.35 13.41 -16.90
N GLU A 15 -16.09 14.59 -16.33
CA GLU A 15 -15.50 14.71 -15.01
C GLU A 15 -16.57 14.85 -13.94
N TYR A 16 -16.35 14.15 -12.85
CA TYR A 16 -17.11 14.22 -11.62
C TYR A 16 -16.17 14.53 -10.47
N SER A 17 -16.74 14.96 -9.35
CA SER A 17 -15.99 15.21 -8.12
C SER A 17 -15.12 14.03 -7.66
N ASP A 18 -15.48 12.79 -7.99
CA ASP A 18 -14.90 11.54 -7.48
C ASP A 18 -14.35 10.61 -8.56
N LYS A 19 -14.60 10.91 -9.85
CA LYS A 19 -14.26 10.03 -10.95
C LYS A 19 -14.18 10.77 -12.28
N LEU A 20 -13.53 10.12 -13.24
CA LEU A 20 -13.47 10.55 -14.62
C LEU A 20 -14.05 9.44 -15.50
N ILE A 21 -14.94 9.77 -16.43
CA ILE A 21 -15.57 8.80 -17.32
C ILE A 21 -15.18 9.14 -18.75
N VAL A 22 -14.53 8.20 -19.44
CA VAL A 22 -14.15 8.31 -20.85
C VAL A 22 -15.06 7.41 -21.67
N MET A 23 -15.71 7.94 -22.69
CA MET A 23 -16.71 7.25 -23.50
C MET A 23 -16.41 7.41 -24.99
N SER A 24 -16.39 6.28 -25.68
CA SER A 24 -16.54 6.18 -27.14
C SER A 24 -17.91 5.56 -27.48
N ASP A 25 -18.17 5.31 -28.76
CA ASP A 25 -19.42 4.73 -29.24
C ASP A 25 -19.68 3.31 -28.68
N SER A 26 -18.62 2.56 -28.38
CA SER A 26 -18.71 1.15 -27.96
C SER A 26 -18.21 0.89 -26.54
N VAL A 27 -17.43 1.80 -25.95
CA VAL A 27 -16.70 1.57 -24.69
C VAL A 27 -16.84 2.75 -23.75
N LYS A 28 -17.06 2.45 -22.48
CA LYS A 28 -17.06 3.40 -21.37
C LYS A 28 -16.06 2.94 -20.31
N ILE A 29 -15.07 3.77 -20.02
CA ILE A 29 -14.06 3.53 -18.99
C ILE A 29 -14.28 4.53 -17.86
N ILE A 30 -14.33 4.05 -16.62
CA ILE A 30 -14.39 4.87 -15.41
C ILE A 30 -13.03 4.83 -14.74
N PHE A 31 -12.49 6.00 -14.42
CA PHE A 31 -11.28 6.19 -13.65
C PHE A 31 -11.62 6.86 -12.31
N ASP A 32 -10.84 6.57 -11.26
CA ASP A 32 -10.85 7.36 -10.03
C ASP A 32 -10.08 8.68 -10.23
N GLN A 33 -10.07 9.53 -9.20
CA GLN A 33 -9.37 10.82 -9.23
C GLN A 33 -7.85 10.72 -9.41
N LYS A 34 -7.26 9.52 -9.25
CA LYS A 34 -5.82 9.28 -9.38
C LYS A 34 -5.48 8.70 -10.75
N GLY A 35 -6.45 8.62 -11.65
CA GLY A 35 -6.28 8.03 -12.99
C GLY A 35 -6.28 6.50 -12.98
N LYS A 36 -6.71 5.85 -11.89
CA LYS A 36 -6.83 4.40 -11.84
C LYS A 36 -8.15 3.97 -12.47
N ILE A 37 -8.12 2.99 -13.37
CA ILE A 37 -9.36 2.40 -13.92
C ILE A 37 -10.13 1.70 -12.78
N VAL A 38 -11.40 2.08 -12.65
CA VAL A 38 -12.37 1.54 -11.68
C VAL A 38 -13.31 0.55 -12.39
N SER A 39 -13.72 0.83 -13.63
CA SER A 39 -14.53 -0.09 -14.41
C SER A 39 -14.42 0.17 -15.91
N VAL A 40 -14.70 -0.86 -16.71
CA VAL A 40 -14.82 -0.80 -18.16
C VAL A 40 -16.14 -1.46 -18.54
N GLU A 41 -17.00 -0.74 -19.26
CA GLU A 41 -18.29 -1.20 -19.78
C GLU A 41 -18.21 -1.16 -21.32
N THR A 42 -18.65 -2.22 -21.98
CA THR A 42 -18.70 -2.31 -23.45
C THR A 42 -20.09 -2.70 -23.90
N ASN A 43 -20.54 -2.12 -25.02
CA ASN A 43 -21.80 -2.47 -25.66
C ASN A 43 -21.63 -3.65 -26.66
N GLN A 44 -20.40 -4.09 -26.88
CA GLN A 44 -20.04 -5.26 -27.68
C GLN A 44 -19.38 -6.30 -26.78
N MET A 45 -20.01 -7.47 -26.63
CA MET A 45 -19.48 -8.61 -25.90
C MET A 45 -18.44 -9.35 -26.75
N ASP A 46 -17.29 -8.71 -26.99
CA ASP A 46 -16.17 -9.34 -27.68
C ASP A 46 -15.12 -9.77 -26.64
N ASP A 47 -14.81 -11.06 -26.58
CA ASP A 47 -13.86 -11.69 -25.64
C ASP A 47 -12.47 -11.01 -25.60
N GLU A 48 -12.09 -10.32 -26.67
CA GLU A 48 -10.85 -9.57 -26.78
C GLU A 48 -10.83 -8.32 -25.89
N MET A 49 -11.96 -7.63 -25.75
CA MET A 49 -12.09 -6.43 -24.90
C MET A 49 -12.11 -6.79 -23.40
N LEU A 50 -12.67 -7.95 -23.04
CA LEU A 50 -12.59 -8.48 -21.66
C LEU A 50 -11.13 -8.79 -21.28
N LYS A 51 -10.41 -9.49 -22.17
CA LYS A 51 -8.98 -9.79 -21.98
C LYS A 51 -8.12 -8.53 -21.88
N LEU A 52 -8.42 -7.51 -22.70
CA LEU A 52 -7.72 -6.23 -22.65
C LEU A 52 -7.98 -5.50 -21.33
N GLY A 53 -9.23 -5.48 -20.85
CA GLY A 53 -9.59 -4.91 -19.55
C GLY A 53 -8.91 -5.61 -18.37
N GLU A 54 -8.88 -6.94 -18.38
CA GLU A 54 -8.15 -7.74 -17.37
C GLU A 54 -6.64 -7.47 -17.42
N ALA A 55 -6.04 -7.42 -18.61
CA ALA A 55 -4.63 -7.11 -18.79
C ALA A 55 -4.29 -5.70 -18.28
N MET A 56 -5.11 -4.70 -18.61
CA MET A 56 -4.93 -3.33 -18.13
C MET A 56 -5.08 -3.23 -16.61
N ASN A 57 -6.08 -3.89 -16.03
CA ASN A 57 -6.25 -3.94 -14.58
C ASN A 57 -5.03 -4.57 -13.88
N ASN A 58 -4.48 -5.64 -14.45
CA ASN A 58 -3.26 -6.28 -13.93
C ASN A 58 -2.03 -5.36 -14.03
N VAL A 59 -1.88 -4.62 -15.13
CA VAL A 59 -0.80 -3.63 -15.30
C VAL A 59 -0.92 -2.51 -14.26
N VAL A 60 -2.10 -1.92 -14.11
CA VAL A 60 -2.36 -0.83 -13.16
C VAL A 60 -2.20 -1.30 -11.71
N ALA A 61 -2.69 -2.50 -11.39
CA ALA A 61 -2.52 -3.11 -10.06
C ALA A 61 -1.03 -3.31 -9.74
N LYS A 62 -0.26 -3.85 -10.69
CA LYS A 62 1.19 -4.04 -10.55
C LYS A 62 1.95 -2.73 -10.35
N GLU A 63 1.59 -1.68 -11.10
CA GLU A 63 2.20 -0.35 -10.91
C GLU A 63 1.87 0.24 -9.54
N THR A 64 0.62 0.10 -9.09
CA THR A 64 0.20 0.53 -7.75
C THR A 64 0.96 -0.23 -6.66
N MET A 65 1.09 -1.55 -6.78
CA MET A 65 1.86 -2.37 -5.85
C MET A 65 3.34 -1.96 -5.84
N SER A 66 3.94 -1.72 -7.00
CA SER A 66 5.31 -1.18 -7.12
C SER A 66 5.48 0.15 -6.37
N ASN A 67 4.52 1.06 -6.53
CA ASN A 67 4.53 2.35 -5.82
C ASN A 67 4.41 2.17 -4.29
N VAL A 68 3.58 1.24 -3.84
CA VAL A 68 3.44 0.88 -2.43
C VAL A 68 4.73 0.28 -1.89
N GLU A 69 5.35 -0.65 -2.61
CA GLU A 69 6.63 -1.25 -2.21
C GLU A 69 7.75 -0.22 -2.10
N ILE A 70 7.84 0.71 -3.07
CA ILE A 70 8.80 1.81 -3.04
C ILE A 70 8.54 2.71 -1.83
N ALA A 71 7.28 3.03 -1.54
CA ALA A 71 6.92 3.82 -0.37
C ALA A 71 7.35 3.12 0.92
N ILE A 72 7.00 1.84 1.08
CA ILE A 72 7.39 1.01 2.24
C ILE A 72 8.91 1.05 2.44
N THR A 73 9.69 0.79 1.39
CA THR A 73 11.15 0.85 1.44
C THR A 73 11.66 2.21 1.92
N LYS A 74 11.15 3.31 1.35
CA LYS A 74 11.53 4.67 1.76
C LYS A 74 11.17 4.95 3.22
N PHE A 75 10.00 4.51 3.69
CA PHE A 75 9.61 4.69 5.09
C PHE A 75 10.56 3.98 6.04
N ILE A 76 10.84 2.70 5.79
CA ILE A 76 11.69 1.88 6.65
C ILE A 76 13.12 2.43 6.69
N GLN A 77 13.68 2.82 5.54
CA GLN A 77 15.01 3.43 5.45
C GLN A 77 15.08 4.77 6.19
N ASN A 78 14.09 5.65 5.99
CA ASN A 78 14.06 6.96 6.64
C ASN A 78 13.91 6.87 8.17
N MET A 79 13.33 5.79 8.69
CA MET A 79 13.29 5.52 10.13
C MET A 79 14.66 5.10 10.69
N GLY A 80 15.61 4.74 9.84
CA GLY A 80 16.95 4.29 10.23
C GLY A 80 17.06 2.79 10.42
N ILE A 81 16.15 1.98 9.86
CA ILE A 81 16.28 0.52 9.86
C ILE A 81 17.17 0.12 8.66
N PRO A 82 18.35 -0.49 8.89
CA PRO A 82 19.27 -0.86 7.80
C PRO A 82 18.72 -1.97 6.90
N SER A 83 18.93 -1.85 5.59
CA SER A 83 18.39 -2.76 4.56
C SER A 83 18.96 -4.18 4.59
N ASN A 84 20.14 -4.36 5.19
CA ASN A 84 20.81 -5.66 5.31
C ASN A 84 20.26 -6.54 6.46
N LEU A 85 19.41 -6.00 7.34
CA LEU A 85 18.86 -6.76 8.47
C LEU A 85 17.67 -7.64 8.04
N LEU A 86 17.52 -8.81 8.67
CA LEU A 86 16.35 -9.66 8.48
C LEU A 86 15.05 -8.94 8.88
N GLY A 87 15.09 -8.16 9.96
CA GLY A 87 13.95 -7.36 10.41
C GLY A 87 13.46 -6.40 9.33
N TYR A 88 14.35 -5.80 8.54
CA TYR A 88 13.98 -4.96 7.40
C TYR A 88 13.15 -5.74 6.36
N ARG A 89 13.62 -6.93 5.97
CA ARG A 89 12.95 -7.77 4.96
C ARG A 89 11.59 -8.24 5.46
N TYR A 90 11.52 -8.64 6.72
CA TYR A 90 10.28 -9.12 7.34
C TYR A 90 9.27 -7.99 7.52
N ILE A 91 9.69 -6.79 7.94
CA ILE A 91 8.82 -5.61 8.02
C ILE A 91 8.25 -5.29 6.65
N ARG A 92 9.08 -5.23 5.60
CA ARG A 92 8.61 -4.93 4.24
C ARG A 92 7.53 -5.92 3.78
N THR A 93 7.76 -7.21 4.01
CA THR A 93 6.80 -8.27 3.65
C THR A 93 5.53 -8.18 4.49
N ALA A 94 5.66 -8.00 5.81
CA ALA A 94 4.54 -7.90 6.72
C ALA A 94 3.64 -6.71 6.41
N VAL A 95 4.23 -5.55 6.11
CA VAL A 95 3.51 -4.32 5.78
C VAL A 95 2.80 -4.46 4.43
N LEU A 96 3.43 -5.11 3.44
CA LEU A 96 2.79 -5.36 2.14
C LEU A 96 1.56 -6.26 2.29
N LEU A 97 1.68 -7.39 3.00
CA LEU A 97 0.57 -8.30 3.28
C LEU A 97 -0.57 -7.58 4.03
N ALA A 98 -0.22 -6.81 5.07
CA ALA A 98 -1.18 -6.06 5.87
C ALA A 98 -1.81 -4.87 5.11
N TYR A 99 -1.14 -4.35 4.08
CA TYR A 99 -1.68 -3.31 3.22
C TYR A 99 -2.79 -3.87 2.32
N GLU A 100 -2.57 -5.07 1.77
CA GLU A 100 -3.53 -5.79 0.92
C GLU A 100 -4.72 -6.31 1.72
N ASP A 101 -4.48 -6.89 2.91
CA ASP A 101 -5.52 -7.42 3.80
C ASP A 101 -5.28 -7.00 5.26
N GLU A 102 -6.14 -6.12 5.77
CA GLU A 102 -6.06 -5.62 7.15
C GLU A 102 -6.26 -6.72 8.21
N GLU A 103 -6.82 -7.88 7.85
CA GLU A 103 -6.97 -9.00 8.77
C GLU A 103 -5.61 -9.52 9.29
N TYR A 104 -4.53 -9.35 8.52
CA TYR A 104 -3.18 -9.67 8.98
C TYR A 104 -2.79 -8.88 10.24
N LEU A 105 -3.24 -7.64 10.40
CA LEU A 105 -3.00 -6.84 11.61
C LEU A 105 -3.88 -7.26 12.78
N ARG A 106 -5.08 -7.81 12.52
CA ARG A 106 -5.95 -8.36 13.57
C ARG A 106 -5.37 -9.63 14.19
N TYR A 107 -4.72 -10.47 13.39
CA TYR A 107 -4.16 -11.75 13.84
C TYR A 107 -2.66 -11.87 13.58
N ILE A 108 -1.87 -10.94 14.13
CA ILE A 108 -0.43 -10.83 13.82
C ILE A 108 0.34 -12.12 14.08
N VAL A 109 0.18 -12.74 15.26
CA VAL A 109 0.97 -13.94 15.61
C VAL A 109 0.53 -15.16 14.80
N LYS A 110 -0.79 -15.35 14.66
CA LYS A 110 -1.37 -16.57 14.07
C LYS A 110 -1.47 -16.53 12.54
N LYS A 111 -1.52 -15.33 11.95
CA LYS A 111 -1.66 -15.11 10.50
C LYS A 111 -0.41 -14.44 9.93
N LEU A 112 -0.13 -13.20 10.30
CA LEU A 112 0.94 -12.40 9.65
C LEU A 112 2.33 -13.00 9.83
N TYR A 113 2.75 -13.30 11.05
CA TYR A 113 4.08 -13.87 11.30
C TYR A 113 4.22 -15.28 10.75
N VAL A 114 3.14 -16.07 10.73
CA VAL A 114 3.14 -17.39 10.09
C VAL A 114 3.34 -17.25 8.59
N GLU A 115 2.66 -16.29 7.95
CA GLU A 115 2.75 -16.10 6.51
C GLU A 115 4.12 -15.54 6.08
N VAL A 116 4.63 -14.54 6.79
CA VAL A 116 6.00 -14.03 6.57
C VAL A 116 7.03 -15.13 6.80
N ALA A 117 6.82 -16.00 7.80
CA ALA A 117 7.72 -17.11 8.07
C ALA A 117 7.76 -18.12 6.92
N LYS A 118 6.62 -18.44 6.30
CA LYS A 118 6.55 -19.30 5.11
C LYS A 118 7.31 -18.68 3.94
N ILE A 119 7.04 -17.40 3.63
CA ILE A 119 7.68 -16.69 2.51
C ILE A 119 9.20 -16.66 2.64
N HIS A 120 9.70 -16.48 3.87
CA HIS A 120 11.14 -16.37 4.15
C HIS A 120 11.78 -17.66 4.65
N ASN A 121 11.08 -18.79 4.55
CA ASN A 121 11.54 -20.12 5.02
C ASN A 121 12.16 -20.08 6.44
N THR A 122 11.41 -19.56 7.39
CA THR A 122 11.83 -19.35 8.79
C THR A 122 10.69 -19.70 9.75
N THR A 123 10.79 -19.32 11.03
CA THR A 123 9.72 -19.52 12.03
C THR A 123 9.07 -18.21 12.43
N SER A 124 7.78 -18.24 12.80
CA SER A 124 7.03 -17.06 13.24
C SER A 124 7.71 -16.35 14.44
N SER A 125 8.31 -17.11 15.36
CA SER A 125 9.07 -16.56 16.49
C SER A 125 10.35 -15.82 16.03
N LYS A 126 11.05 -16.32 14.99
CA LYS A 126 12.21 -15.63 14.41
C LYS A 126 11.79 -14.34 13.70
N VAL A 127 10.63 -14.36 13.03
CA VAL A 127 10.03 -13.17 12.40
C VAL A 127 9.76 -12.10 13.45
N GLU A 128 9.01 -12.44 14.51
CA GLU A 128 8.70 -11.52 15.61
C GLU A 128 9.96 -10.89 16.20
N ARG A 129 10.94 -11.73 16.57
CA ARG A 129 12.16 -11.26 17.24
C ARG A 129 12.97 -10.33 16.33
N ALA A 130 13.10 -10.67 15.06
CA ALA A 130 13.83 -9.85 14.09
C ALA A 130 13.14 -8.50 13.85
N ILE A 131 11.80 -8.47 13.76
CA ILE A 131 11.02 -7.22 13.67
C ILE A 131 11.25 -6.38 14.94
N ARG A 132 11.12 -6.98 16.13
CA ARG A 132 11.32 -6.28 17.40
C ARG A 132 12.69 -5.65 17.51
N THR A 133 13.73 -6.42 17.16
CA THR A 133 15.11 -5.95 17.21
C THR A 133 15.32 -4.77 16.26
N ALA A 134 14.71 -4.80 15.07
CA ALA A 134 14.77 -3.71 14.11
C ALA A 134 14.03 -2.45 14.61
N VAL A 135 12.86 -2.60 15.22
CA VAL A 135 12.08 -1.49 15.80
C VAL A 135 12.82 -0.86 16.97
N GLU A 136 13.34 -1.68 17.89
CA GLU A 136 14.15 -1.20 19.02
C GLU A 136 15.39 -0.43 18.55
N ALA A 137 16.09 -0.94 17.53
CA ALA A 137 17.26 -0.26 16.96
C ALA A 137 16.88 1.09 16.31
N ALA A 138 15.76 1.14 15.58
CA ALA A 138 15.28 2.38 14.96
C ALA A 138 14.89 3.43 16.01
N TRP A 139 14.24 3.03 17.10
CA TRP A 139 13.83 3.96 18.14
C TRP A 139 14.98 4.47 19.01
N LYS A 140 16.03 3.64 19.21
CA LYS A 140 17.20 4.04 19.98
C LYS A 140 18.19 4.89 19.16
N ASN A 141 18.46 4.48 17.92
CA ASN A 141 19.58 5.00 17.12
C ASN A 141 19.16 5.54 15.75
N GLY A 142 17.89 5.45 15.38
CA GLY A 142 17.39 5.86 14.08
C GLY A 142 17.15 7.37 13.97
N ASN A 143 16.44 7.78 12.92
CA ASN A 143 16.19 9.19 12.66
C ASN A 143 15.05 9.71 13.56
N THR A 144 15.40 10.16 14.77
CA THR A 144 14.44 10.67 15.76
C THR A 144 13.56 11.79 15.21
N ARG A 145 14.11 12.68 14.37
CA ARG A 145 13.33 13.76 13.73
C ARG A 145 12.26 13.20 12.79
N TYR A 146 12.60 12.18 12.00
CA TYR A 146 11.64 11.51 11.11
C TYR A 146 10.59 10.74 11.90
N LEU A 147 11.00 9.94 12.89
CA LEU A 147 10.10 9.19 13.76
C LEU A 147 9.10 10.11 14.47
N ASN A 148 9.57 11.24 15.02
CA ASN A 148 8.71 12.26 15.61
C ASN A 148 7.77 12.85 14.56
N LYS A 149 8.25 13.24 13.37
CA LYS A 149 7.36 13.79 12.33
C LYS A 149 6.26 12.78 11.93
N MET A 150 6.60 11.50 11.86
CA MET A 150 5.70 10.44 11.42
C MET A 150 4.69 10.02 12.49
N PHE A 151 5.07 10.02 13.77
CA PHE A 151 4.34 9.31 14.82
C PHE A 151 4.04 10.14 16.09
N ARG A 152 4.43 11.42 16.15
CA ARG A 152 4.31 12.28 17.34
C ARG A 152 2.90 12.46 17.90
N TYR A 153 1.85 12.24 17.10
CA TYR A 153 0.46 12.27 17.59
C TYR A 153 -0.06 10.90 18.04
N THR A 154 0.70 9.83 17.77
CA THR A 154 0.28 8.44 17.98
C THR A 154 1.07 7.76 19.09
N ILE A 155 2.29 8.24 19.39
CA ILE A 155 3.15 7.70 20.44
C ILE A 155 3.23 8.73 21.57
N ASN A 156 2.73 8.36 22.74
CA ASN A 156 3.02 9.13 23.96
C ASN A 156 4.54 9.02 24.22
N PRO A 157 5.30 10.13 24.29
CA PRO A 157 6.73 10.12 24.59
C PRO A 157 7.09 9.34 25.87
N GLU A 158 6.17 9.28 26.83
CA GLU A 158 6.34 8.54 28.09
C GLU A 158 6.21 7.02 27.95
N LYS A 159 5.66 6.51 26.82
CA LYS A 159 5.39 5.08 26.61
C LYS A 159 6.55 4.28 25.98
N GLY A 160 7.66 4.94 25.62
CA GLY A 160 8.86 4.25 25.12
C GLY A 160 8.74 3.66 23.70
N VAL A 161 9.55 2.63 23.41
CA VAL A 161 9.62 1.94 22.10
C VAL A 161 8.27 1.25 21.82
N PRO A 162 7.65 1.42 20.63
CA PRO A 162 6.38 0.77 20.31
C PRO A 162 6.54 -0.75 20.20
N THR A 163 5.47 -1.48 20.50
CA THR A 163 5.42 -2.93 20.21
C THR A 163 5.41 -3.16 18.69
N ASN A 164 5.82 -4.35 18.25
CA ASN A 164 5.81 -4.71 16.82
C ASN A 164 4.43 -4.49 16.19
N SER A 165 3.36 -4.87 16.90
CA SER A 165 1.99 -4.72 16.41
C SER A 165 1.58 -3.27 16.23
N GLN A 166 1.93 -2.40 17.20
CA GLN A 166 1.71 -0.96 17.08
C GLN A 166 2.51 -0.39 15.91
N PHE A 167 3.80 -0.72 15.84
CA PHE A 167 4.68 -0.26 14.78
C PHE A 167 4.17 -0.62 13.38
N LEU A 168 3.82 -1.89 13.15
CA LEU A 168 3.32 -2.37 11.86
C LEU A 168 2.01 -1.69 11.49
N SER A 169 1.06 -1.59 12.43
CA SER A 169 -0.23 -0.93 12.19
C SER A 169 -0.04 0.54 11.81
N MET A 170 0.78 1.26 12.58
CA MET A 170 1.09 2.67 12.32
C MET A 170 1.78 2.89 10.98
N LEU A 171 2.65 1.98 10.57
CA LEU A 171 3.33 2.07 9.27
C LEU A 171 2.35 1.82 8.12
N VAL A 172 1.50 0.80 8.21
CA VAL A 172 0.45 0.51 7.21
C VAL A 172 -0.49 1.70 7.08
N ASP A 173 -0.99 2.25 8.19
CA ASP A 173 -1.89 3.41 8.21
C ASP A 173 -1.24 4.62 7.50
N LYS A 174 0.05 4.86 7.75
CA LYS A 174 0.76 5.99 7.13
C LYS A 174 0.94 5.82 5.63
N ILE A 175 1.14 4.60 5.16
CA ILE A 175 1.24 4.31 3.73
C ILE A 175 -0.13 4.50 3.06
N LYS A 176 -1.20 3.99 3.68
CA LYS A 176 -2.58 4.19 3.19
C LYS A 176 -2.97 5.66 3.13
N GLN A 177 -2.65 6.44 4.17
CA GLN A 177 -2.93 7.89 4.21
C GLN A 177 -2.22 8.67 3.09
N ARG A 178 -0.96 8.35 2.79
CA ARG A 178 -0.19 9.06 1.75
C ARG A 178 -0.62 8.74 0.32
N GLN A 179 -1.37 7.66 0.10
CA GLN A 179 -1.94 7.38 -1.21
C GLN A 179 -3.18 8.23 -1.48
N ILE A 180 -3.79 8.86 -0.48
CA ILE A 180 -5.06 9.63 -0.61
C ILE A 180 -4.80 11.14 -0.85
N VAL A 181 -3.55 11.56 -1.05
CA VAL A 181 -3.18 12.96 -1.30
C VAL A 181 -2.42 13.10 -2.60
#